data_AF-Q6L4C4-F1
#
_entry.id   AF-Q6L4C4-F1
#
_cell.length_a   1.000
_cell.length_b   1.000
_cell.length_c   1.000
_cell.angle_alpha   90.00
_cell.angle_beta   90.00
_cell.angle_gamma   90.00
#
_symmetry.space_group_name_H-M   'P 1'
#
loop_
_entity.id
_entity.type
_entity.pdbx_description
1 polymer ?
#
loop_
_entity_poly.entity_id
_entity_poly.type
_entity_poly.pdbx_seq_one_letter_code
_entity_poly.pdbx_strand_id
1 'polypeptide(L)'
;VVASGDLHWEALLKANFEAAPQSIPIIALSFVYQNVVPVLCTNLEGDLSKVRSAIVFGTAIPLAIFLVWDGVILGTITTLGTEADKIADPLQLLRSTNGIVGPIVDIFSLLAIATSYIGFVLGLVDFLADLLKLPSGPNRPLPYLLTLVPPLILSLLDPEIFFKALDFAGTYGVLVLFGLLPAAMSWSDRYSESTQTPNLPPLVPGGKITISLVFGGAAFVILSEIVENFAHT
;
A
#
# COMPACT_ATOMS: atom_id res chain seq x y z
N VAL A 1 -12.33 5.75 29.75
CA VAL A 1 -11.76 4.39 29.78
C VAL A 1 -12.02 3.79 28.40
N VAL A 2 -11.15 4.02 27.42
CA VAL A 2 -11.47 3.74 26.00
C VAL A 2 -10.41 2.84 25.32
N ALA A 3 -9.35 2.44 26.02
CA ALA A 3 -8.35 1.54 25.42
C ALA A 3 -8.70 0.04 25.57
N SER A 4 -9.82 -0.33 26.21
CA SER A 4 -10.17 -1.75 26.43
C SER A 4 -11.61 -2.03 26.89
N GLY A 5 -12.46 -1.01 27.08
CA GLY A 5 -13.75 -1.18 27.78
C GLY A 5 -14.88 -1.76 26.93
N ASP A 6 -14.96 -1.38 25.66
CA ASP A 6 -16.10 -1.69 24.77
C ASP A 6 -15.66 -2.48 23.52
N LEU A 7 -14.69 -3.40 23.67
CA LEU A 7 -14.31 -4.28 22.56
C LEU A 7 -15.32 -5.43 22.48
N HIS A 8 -16.17 -5.39 21.45
CA HIS A 8 -17.12 -6.48 21.21
C HIS A 8 -16.41 -7.62 20.50
N TRP A 9 -15.85 -8.56 21.26
CA TRP A 9 -15.14 -9.73 20.75
C TRP A 9 -15.98 -10.58 19.76
N GLU A 10 -17.31 -10.53 19.88
CA GLU A 10 -18.23 -11.20 18.96
C GLU A 10 -18.24 -10.59 17.55
N ALA A 11 -17.89 -9.29 17.41
CA ALA A 11 -17.77 -8.64 16.11
C ALA A 11 -16.55 -9.15 15.33
N LEU A 12 -15.45 -9.47 16.03
CA LEU A 12 -14.22 -10.01 15.41
C LEU A 12 -14.37 -11.47 14.92
N LEU A 13 -15.36 -12.20 15.44
CA LEU A 13 -15.65 -13.57 15.01
C LEU A 13 -16.51 -13.62 13.74
N LYS A 14 -17.04 -12.49 13.27
CA LYS A 14 -17.78 -12.42 12.01
C LYS A 14 -16.79 -12.37 10.84
N ALA A 15 -16.78 -13.44 10.04
CA ALA A 15 -16.01 -13.50 8.80
C ALA A 15 -16.94 -13.31 7.61
N ASN A 16 -16.66 -12.31 6.77
CA ASN A 16 -17.27 -12.17 5.46
C ASN A 16 -16.23 -12.50 4.38
N PHE A 17 -16.32 -13.69 3.81
CA PHE A 17 -15.39 -14.15 2.77
C PHE A 17 -15.68 -13.53 1.40
N GLU A 18 -16.84 -12.90 1.21
CA GLU A 18 -17.24 -12.24 -0.04
C GLU A 18 -16.56 -10.88 -0.20
N ALA A 19 -16.26 -10.19 0.91
CA ALA A 19 -15.52 -8.91 0.92
C ALA A 19 -13.98 -9.09 0.91
N ALA A 20 -13.50 -10.33 0.98
CA ALA A 20 -12.06 -10.62 1.05
C ALA A 20 -11.30 -10.23 -0.24
N PRO A 21 -11.81 -10.49 -1.46
CA PRO A 21 -11.15 -10.08 -2.71
C PRO A 21 -10.95 -8.57 -2.79
N GLN A 22 -11.99 -7.79 -2.50
CA GLN A 22 -11.97 -6.31 -2.54
C GLN A 22 -10.98 -5.67 -1.55
N SER A 23 -10.53 -6.42 -0.54
CA SER A 23 -9.53 -5.95 0.43
C SER A 23 -8.09 -6.21 -0.01
N ILE A 24 -7.86 -7.16 -0.93
CA ILE A 24 -6.51 -7.53 -1.41
C ILE A 24 -5.76 -6.33 -1.99
N PRO A 25 -6.37 -5.46 -2.83
CA PRO A 25 -5.68 -4.32 -3.44
C PRO A 25 -5.21 -3.31 -2.39
N ILE A 26 -6.04 -3.06 -1.39
CA ILE A 26 -5.75 -2.18 -0.26
C ILE A 26 -4.59 -2.73 0.57
N ILE A 27 -4.61 -4.04 0.86
CA ILE A 27 -3.54 -4.72 1.58
C ILE A 27 -2.24 -4.66 0.76
N ALA A 28 -2.29 -4.96 -0.53
CA ALA A 28 -1.13 -4.92 -1.42
C ALA A 28 -0.49 -3.53 -1.45
N LEU A 29 -1.30 -2.48 -1.57
CA LEU A 29 -0.83 -1.09 -1.55
C LEU A 29 -0.25 -0.69 -0.18
N SER A 30 -0.83 -1.17 0.92
CA SER A 30 -0.35 -0.89 2.29
C SER A 30 1.06 -1.45 2.55
N PHE A 31 1.46 -2.49 1.83
CA PHE A 31 2.80 -3.08 1.89
C PHE A 31 3.70 -2.67 0.72
N VAL A 32 3.54 -1.45 0.20
CA VAL A 32 4.44 -0.88 -0.81
C VAL A 32 5.64 -0.21 -0.15
N TYR A 33 6.79 -0.88 -0.20
CA TYR A 33 8.09 -0.37 0.28
C TYR A 33 9.24 -0.67 -0.69
N GLN A 34 8.94 -1.27 -1.84
CA GLN A 34 9.90 -1.79 -2.81
C GLN A 34 10.80 -0.67 -3.38
N ASN A 35 10.32 0.57 -3.42
CA ASN A 35 11.08 1.74 -3.85
C ASN A 35 12.26 2.07 -2.92
N VAL A 36 12.19 1.67 -1.64
CA VAL A 36 13.26 1.95 -0.64
C VAL A 36 14.29 0.81 -0.59
N VAL A 37 13.98 -0.36 -1.17
CA VAL A 37 14.86 -1.54 -1.17
C VAL A 37 16.23 -1.24 -1.80
N PRO A 38 16.35 -0.56 -2.95
CA PRO A 38 17.67 -0.24 -3.52
C PRO A 38 18.52 0.66 -2.61
N VAL A 39 17.89 1.62 -1.95
CA VAL A 39 18.56 2.53 -1.00
C VAL A 39 19.02 1.75 0.22
N LEU A 40 18.20 0.83 0.73
CA LEU A 40 18.57 -0.05 1.84
C LEU A 40 19.75 -0.97 1.49
N CYS A 41 19.75 -1.58 0.30
CA CYS A 41 20.86 -2.40 -0.19
C CYS A 41 22.17 -1.61 -0.28
N THR A 42 22.09 -0.35 -0.74
CA THR A 42 23.25 0.53 -0.84
C THR A 42 23.77 0.92 0.54
N ASN A 43 22.88 1.28 1.47
CA ASN A 43 23.25 1.67 2.84
C ASN A 43 23.81 0.51 3.67
N LEU A 44 23.42 -0.73 3.37
CA LEU A 44 23.91 -1.94 4.05
C LEU A 44 25.11 -2.57 3.33
N GLU A 45 25.77 -1.83 2.43
CA GLU A 45 26.97 -2.27 1.69
C GLU A 45 26.77 -3.60 0.93
N GLY A 46 25.52 -3.93 0.57
CA GLY A 46 25.16 -5.19 -0.09
C GLY A 46 25.16 -6.44 0.80
N ASP A 47 25.22 -6.31 2.13
CA ASP A 47 25.14 -7.45 3.06
C ASP A 47 23.73 -8.09 3.04
N LEU A 48 23.60 -9.18 2.30
CA LEU A 48 22.33 -9.87 2.05
C LEU A 48 21.62 -10.35 3.32
N SER A 49 22.37 -10.74 4.36
CA SER A 49 21.77 -11.24 5.61
C SER A 49 21.13 -10.10 6.40
N LYS A 50 21.82 -8.94 6.45
CA LYS A 50 21.29 -7.73 7.08
C LYS A 50 20.13 -7.16 6.29
N VAL A 51 20.23 -7.11 4.96
CA VAL A 51 19.13 -6.66 4.08
C VAL A 51 17.88 -7.51 4.30
N ARG A 52 18.01 -8.85 4.30
CA ARG A 52 16.88 -9.75 4.56
C ARG A 52 16.25 -9.50 5.92
N SER A 53 17.07 -9.38 6.96
CA SER A 53 16.58 -9.13 8.32
C SER A 53 15.87 -7.77 8.41
N ALA A 54 16.44 -6.73 7.81
CA ALA A 54 15.86 -5.40 7.77
C ALA A 54 14.50 -5.39 7.05
N ILE A 55 14.36 -6.11 5.93
CA ILE A 55 13.07 -6.25 5.23
C ILE A 55 12.06 -7.02 6.08
N VAL A 56 12.45 -8.15 6.68
CA VAL A 56 11.54 -8.97 7.51
C VAL A 56 11.06 -8.22 8.76
N PHE A 57 11.97 -7.61 9.52
CA PHE A 57 11.57 -6.82 10.69
C PHE A 57 10.85 -5.54 10.30
N GLY A 58 11.29 -4.88 9.22
CA GLY A 58 10.66 -3.68 8.68
C GLY A 58 9.24 -3.89 8.17
N THR A 59 8.87 -5.14 7.79
CA THR A 59 7.50 -5.50 7.39
C THR A 59 6.67 -6.07 8.52
N ALA A 60 7.29 -6.84 9.43
CA ALA A 60 6.60 -7.42 10.58
C ALA A 60 6.06 -6.34 11.53
N ILE A 61 6.79 -5.24 11.74
CA ILE A 61 6.36 -4.16 12.63
C ILE A 61 5.09 -3.46 12.10
N PRO A 62 5.04 -2.93 10.84
CA PRO A 62 3.82 -2.38 10.26
C PRO A 62 2.66 -3.37 10.25
N LEU A 63 2.92 -4.64 9.94
CA LEU A 63 1.88 -5.68 9.95
C LEU A 63 1.25 -5.83 11.35
N ALA A 64 2.06 -5.90 12.40
CA ALA A 64 1.54 -5.99 13.77
C ALA A 64 0.71 -4.75 14.15
N ILE A 65 1.16 -3.56 13.74
CA ILE A 65 0.43 -2.31 14.00
C ILE A 65 -0.91 -2.30 13.24
N PHE A 66 -0.94 -2.70 11.97
CA PHE A 66 -2.17 -2.80 11.19
C PHE A 66 -3.15 -3.80 11.81
N LEU A 67 -2.70 -4.98 12.21
CA LEU A 67 -3.56 -5.98 12.85
C LEU A 67 -4.17 -5.49 14.17
N VAL A 68 -3.38 -4.78 14.99
CA VAL A 68 -3.89 -4.18 16.23
C VAL A 68 -4.91 -3.08 15.92
N TRP A 69 -4.62 -2.24 14.93
CA TRP A 69 -5.52 -1.16 14.51
C TRP A 69 -6.85 -1.71 13.97
N ASP A 70 -6.80 -2.65 13.02
CA ASP A 70 -7.98 -3.28 12.43
C ASP A 70 -8.82 -3.99 13.49
N GLY A 71 -8.17 -4.70 14.42
CA GLY A 71 -8.84 -5.32 15.56
C GLY A 71 -9.56 -4.33 16.47
N VAL A 72 -8.97 -3.15 16.71
CA VAL A 72 -9.60 -2.08 17.48
C VAL A 72 -10.78 -1.48 16.72
N ILE A 73 -10.63 -1.18 15.43
CA ILE A 73 -11.70 -0.59 14.62
C ILE A 73 -12.88 -1.55 14.46
N LEU A 74 -12.63 -2.79 14.04
CA LEU A 74 -13.66 -3.82 13.89
C LEU A 74 -14.31 -4.19 15.22
N GLY A 75 -13.55 -4.19 16.32
CA GLY A 75 -14.07 -4.47 17.66
C GLY A 75 -14.92 -3.34 18.26
N THR A 76 -14.76 -2.11 17.78
CA THR A 76 -15.51 -0.92 18.25
C THR A 76 -16.77 -0.67 17.41
N ILE A 77 -16.81 -1.11 16.15
CA ILE A 77 -17.97 -0.94 15.27
C ILE A 77 -18.97 -2.07 15.47
N THR A 78 -20.09 -1.79 16.15
CA THR A 78 -21.15 -2.79 16.45
C THR A 78 -22.31 -2.80 15.45
N THR A 79 -22.42 -1.81 14.57
CA THR A 79 -23.56 -1.64 13.67
C THR A 79 -23.24 -2.05 12.23
N LEU A 80 -23.14 -3.37 12.01
CA LEU A 80 -23.09 -3.99 10.67
C LEU A 80 -24.42 -3.94 9.89
N GLY A 81 -25.40 -3.16 10.37
CA GLY A 81 -26.70 -3.00 9.73
C GLY A 81 -27.06 -1.52 9.67
N THR A 82 -27.40 -1.04 8.47
CA THR A 82 -27.95 0.27 8.11
C THR A 82 -27.05 1.51 8.03
N GLU A 83 -25.87 1.57 8.66
CA GLU A 83 -24.96 2.75 8.55
C GLU A 83 -23.51 2.41 8.14
N ALA A 84 -23.23 1.20 7.66
CA ALA A 84 -21.89 0.78 7.24
C ALA A 84 -21.29 1.70 6.15
N ASP A 85 -22.13 2.29 5.30
CA ASP A 85 -21.74 3.23 4.24
C ASP A 85 -21.20 4.57 4.78
N LYS A 86 -21.54 4.94 6.03
CA LYS A 86 -21.09 6.19 6.66
C LYS A 86 -19.82 6.03 7.49
N ILE A 87 -19.33 4.80 7.69
CA ILE A 87 -18.14 4.50 8.51
C ILE A 87 -16.90 4.35 7.60
N ALA A 88 -16.78 5.19 6.57
CA ALA A 88 -15.57 5.25 5.76
C ALA A 88 -14.42 5.98 6.50
N ASP A 89 -14.72 6.77 7.53
CA ASP A 89 -13.73 7.54 8.28
C ASP A 89 -13.67 7.16 9.78
N PRO A 90 -12.72 6.27 10.18
CA PRO A 90 -12.45 5.93 11.57
C PRO A 90 -12.14 7.14 12.48
N LEU A 91 -11.64 8.25 11.92
CA LEU A 91 -11.39 9.48 12.68
C LEU A 91 -12.70 10.14 13.13
N GLN A 92 -13.80 9.96 12.41
CA GLN A 92 -15.11 10.47 12.81
C GLN A 92 -15.61 9.81 14.10
N LEU A 93 -15.31 8.52 14.30
CA LEU A 93 -15.64 7.78 15.51
C LEU A 93 -14.77 8.22 16.70
N LEU A 94 -13.48 8.45 16.49
CA LEU A 94 -12.58 8.97 17.52
C LEU A 94 -12.97 10.40 17.97
N ARG A 95 -13.45 11.23 17.03
CA ARG A 95 -13.92 12.59 17.29
C ARG A 95 -15.17 12.64 18.19
N SER A 96 -16.10 11.69 18.06
CA SER A 96 -17.36 11.68 18.82
C SER A 96 -17.19 11.22 20.28
N THR A 97 -16.03 10.68 20.64
CA THR A 97 -15.80 10.01 21.91
C THR A 97 -15.56 10.96 23.09
N ASN A 98 -14.87 12.10 22.90
CA ASN A 98 -14.56 13.01 24.00
C ASN A 98 -14.24 14.45 23.54
N GLY A 99 -14.83 15.45 24.21
CA GLY A 99 -14.72 16.87 23.84
C GLY A 99 -13.31 17.49 23.89
N ILE A 100 -12.35 16.82 24.54
CA ILE A 100 -10.93 17.24 24.61
C ILE A 100 -10.05 16.40 23.68
N VAL A 101 -10.40 15.13 23.43
CA VAL A 101 -9.59 14.21 22.63
C VAL A 101 -9.79 14.47 21.13
N GLY A 102 -11.01 14.82 20.71
CA GLY A 102 -11.33 15.12 19.31
C GLY A 102 -10.40 16.16 18.68
N PRO A 103 -10.27 17.38 19.25
CA PRO A 103 -9.40 18.42 18.69
C PRO A 103 -7.91 18.05 18.65
N ILE A 104 -7.43 17.27 19.63
CA ILE A 104 -6.03 16.83 19.68
C ILE A 104 -5.75 15.83 18.56
N VAL A 105 -6.65 14.86 18.37
CA VAL A 105 -6.56 13.88 17.28
C VAL A 105 -6.64 14.58 15.93
N ASP A 106 -7.52 15.57 15.77
CA ASP A 106 -7.64 16.32 14.51
C ASP A 106 -6.36 17.08 14.15
N ILE A 107 -5.77 17.82 15.09
CA ILE A 107 -4.52 18.56 14.85
C ILE A 107 -3.38 17.58 14.54
N PHE A 108 -3.28 16.49 15.29
CA PHE A 108 -2.26 15.48 15.08
C PHE A 108 -2.39 14.82 13.71
N SER A 109 -3.60 14.37 13.34
CA SER A 109 -3.88 13.75 12.05
C SER A 109 -3.62 14.71 10.89
N LEU A 110 -4.03 15.98 11.00
CA LEU A 110 -3.78 16.98 9.97
C LEU A 110 -2.28 17.21 9.79
N LEU A 111 -1.52 17.35 10.88
CA LEU A 111 -0.07 17.52 10.83
C LEU A 111 0.65 16.27 10.26
N ALA A 112 0.20 15.07 10.66
CA ALA A 112 0.75 13.81 10.17
C ALA A 112 0.50 13.60 8.67
N ILE A 113 -0.71 13.91 8.20
CA ILE A 113 -1.06 13.86 6.78
C ILE A 113 -0.29 14.93 6.01
N ALA A 114 -0.20 16.16 6.51
CA ALA A 114 0.51 17.24 5.84
C ALA A 114 2.00 16.94 5.66
N THR A 115 2.66 16.43 6.70
CA THR A 115 4.09 16.06 6.64
C THR A 115 4.34 14.89 5.68
N SER A 116 3.47 13.88 5.69
CA SER A 116 3.54 12.75 4.74
C SER A 116 3.29 13.20 3.30
N TYR A 117 2.33 14.10 3.10
CA TYR A 117 1.97 14.66 1.80
C TYR A 117 3.12 15.45 1.18
N ILE A 118 3.83 16.28 1.96
CA ILE A 118 4.99 17.04 1.47
C ILE A 118 6.06 16.10 0.94
N GLY A 119 6.41 15.05 1.69
CA GLY A 119 7.40 14.06 1.25
C GLY A 119 6.99 13.37 -0.05
N PHE A 120 5.72 12.98 -0.16
CA PHE A 120 5.19 12.35 -1.37
C PHE A 120 5.20 13.28 -2.59
N VAL A 121 4.78 14.54 -2.42
CA VAL A 121 4.79 15.54 -3.50
C VAL A 121 6.21 15.78 -4.00
N LEU A 122 7.19 15.94 -3.10
CA LEU A 122 8.58 16.13 -3.49
C LEU A 122 9.11 14.92 -4.29
N GLY A 123 8.87 13.70 -3.81
CA GLY A 123 9.28 12.49 -4.52
C GLY A 123 8.60 12.33 -5.89
N LEU A 124 7.31 12.66 -6.00
CA LEU A 124 6.58 12.59 -7.26
C LEU A 124 7.04 13.69 -8.24
N VAL A 125 7.36 14.87 -7.74
CA VAL A 125 7.91 15.98 -8.56
C VAL A 125 9.23 15.57 -9.19
N ASP A 126 10.13 14.99 -8.40
CA ASP A 126 11.43 14.52 -8.88
C ASP A 126 11.26 13.37 -9.87
N PHE A 127 10.42 12.39 -9.54
CA PHE A 127 10.09 11.26 -10.44
C PHE A 127 9.54 11.74 -11.79
N LEU A 128 8.62 12.70 -11.78
CA LEU A 128 7.98 13.20 -12.99
C LEU A 128 8.91 14.08 -13.82
N ALA A 129 9.78 14.85 -13.17
CA ALA A 129 10.82 15.61 -13.83
C ALA A 129 11.80 14.69 -14.58
N ASP A 130 12.21 13.59 -13.94
CA ASP A 130 13.07 12.58 -14.54
C ASP A 130 12.37 11.83 -15.68
N LEU A 131 11.11 11.43 -15.48
CA LEU A 131 10.31 10.69 -16.47
C LEU A 131 10.09 11.49 -17.75
N LEU A 132 9.77 12.78 -17.62
CA LEU A 132 9.50 13.68 -18.75
C LEU A 132 10.77 14.37 -19.28
N LYS A 133 11.94 14.08 -18.70
CA LYS A 133 13.22 14.75 -19.00
C LYS A 133 13.08 16.28 -19.04
N LEU A 134 12.28 16.80 -18.11
CA LEU A 134 12.14 18.24 -17.96
C LEU A 134 13.52 18.78 -17.52
N PRO A 135 13.84 20.04 -17.84
CA PRO A 135 15.14 20.58 -17.44
C PRO A 135 15.32 20.43 -15.90
N SER A 136 16.55 20.55 -15.37
CA SER A 136 16.90 20.54 -13.91
C SER A 136 17.40 21.95 -13.46
N GLY A 137 17.02 22.50 -12.29
CA GLY A 137 17.09 23.96 -12.02
C GLY A 137 16.07 24.53 -11.00
N PRO A 138 16.36 25.71 -10.39
CA PRO A 138 15.81 26.13 -9.09
C PRO A 138 14.36 26.65 -9.07
N ASN A 139 13.82 27.11 -10.20
CA ASN A 139 12.45 27.65 -10.28
C ASN A 139 11.60 26.85 -11.27
N ARG A 140 11.12 25.68 -10.87
CA ARG A 140 10.22 24.87 -11.70
C ARG A 140 8.84 24.70 -11.10
N PRO A 141 7.88 25.58 -11.43
CA PRO A 141 6.50 25.36 -11.04
C PRO A 141 5.84 24.23 -11.85
N LEU A 142 6.38 23.87 -13.04
CA LEU A 142 5.71 22.96 -13.96
C LEU A 142 5.58 21.52 -13.44
N PRO A 143 6.62 20.87 -12.90
CA PRO A 143 6.49 19.56 -12.24
C PRO A 143 5.53 19.62 -11.05
N TYR A 144 5.64 20.62 -10.18
CA TYR A 144 4.73 20.80 -9.03
C TYR A 144 3.27 20.96 -9.46
N LEU A 145 3.03 21.72 -10.52
CA LEU A 145 1.69 21.92 -11.07
C LEU A 145 1.16 20.60 -11.66
N LEU A 146 2.01 19.86 -12.38
CA LEU A 146 1.64 18.58 -12.96
C LEU A 146 1.43 17.47 -11.91
N THR A 147 2.08 17.55 -10.75
CA THR A 147 1.85 16.62 -9.64
C THR A 147 0.64 16.97 -8.79
N LEU A 148 0.31 18.25 -8.63
CA LEU A 148 -0.75 18.71 -7.72
C LEU A 148 -2.10 18.90 -8.43
N VAL A 149 -2.11 19.45 -9.64
CA VAL A 149 -3.34 19.83 -10.33
C VAL A 149 -4.19 18.62 -10.73
N PRO A 150 -3.64 17.55 -11.33
CA PRO A 150 -4.47 16.41 -11.71
C PRO A 150 -5.14 15.72 -10.51
N PRO A 151 -4.42 15.38 -9.42
CA PRO A 151 -5.08 14.81 -8.23
C PRO A 151 -6.09 15.76 -7.58
N LEU A 152 -5.82 17.07 -7.58
CA LEU A 152 -6.75 18.06 -7.04
C LEU A 152 -8.05 18.15 -7.84
N ILE A 153 -7.96 18.18 -9.17
CA ILE A 153 -9.15 18.17 -10.05
C ILE A 153 -9.96 16.90 -9.83
N LEU A 154 -9.29 15.73 -9.80
CA LEU A 154 -9.97 14.46 -9.58
C LEU A 154 -10.65 14.39 -8.21
N SER A 155 -10.00 14.90 -7.16
CA SER A 155 -10.57 14.99 -5.81
C SER A 155 -11.78 15.91 -5.71
N LEU A 156 -11.90 16.91 -6.60
CA LEU A 156 -13.06 17.82 -6.64
C LEU A 156 -14.22 17.26 -7.46
N LEU A 157 -13.95 16.34 -8.40
CA LEU A 157 -14.97 15.77 -9.29
C LEU A 157 -15.69 14.57 -8.67
N ASP A 158 -14.97 13.70 -7.96
CA ASP A 158 -15.55 12.50 -7.35
C ASP A 158 -15.05 12.36 -5.89
N PRO A 159 -15.93 12.47 -4.88
CA PRO A 159 -15.56 12.32 -3.47
C PRO A 159 -15.11 10.90 -3.11
N GLU A 160 -15.47 9.89 -3.92
CA GLU A 160 -15.07 8.49 -3.73
C GLU A 160 -13.80 8.11 -4.50
N ILE A 161 -13.20 9.07 -5.22
CA ILE A 161 -12.04 8.80 -6.08
C ILE A 161 -10.86 8.20 -5.30
N PHE A 162 -10.76 8.50 -4.00
CA PHE A 162 -9.69 7.98 -3.15
C PHE A 162 -9.69 6.46 -3.14
N PHE A 163 -10.82 5.82 -2.80
CA PHE A 163 -10.89 4.36 -2.73
C PHE A 163 -10.82 3.71 -4.11
N LYS A 164 -11.45 4.30 -5.14
CA LYS A 164 -11.35 3.82 -6.52
C LYS A 164 -9.92 3.86 -7.05
N ALA A 165 -9.19 4.95 -6.78
CA ALA A 165 -7.80 5.08 -7.19
C ALA A 165 -6.88 4.15 -6.41
N LEU A 166 -7.14 3.96 -5.11
CA LEU A 166 -6.40 3.04 -4.24
C LEU A 166 -6.54 1.60 -4.71
N ASP A 167 -7.77 1.18 -5.01
CA ASP A 167 -8.09 -0.14 -5.54
C ASP A 167 -7.41 -0.37 -6.90
N PHE A 168 -7.60 0.57 -7.85
CA PHE A 168 -6.96 0.48 -9.16
C PHE A 168 -5.42 0.46 -9.07
N ALA A 169 -4.82 1.31 -8.24
CA ALA A 169 -3.37 1.35 -8.05
C ALA A 169 -2.84 0.08 -7.37
N GLY A 170 -3.56 -0.49 -6.41
CA GLY A 170 -3.23 -1.74 -5.75
C GLY A 170 -3.30 -2.92 -6.71
N THR A 171 -4.44 -3.10 -7.38
CA THR A 171 -4.70 -4.23 -8.28
C THR A 171 -3.76 -4.20 -9.49
N TYR A 172 -3.72 -3.09 -10.23
CA TYR A 172 -2.99 -3.06 -11.49
C TYR A 172 -1.57 -2.57 -11.31
N GLY A 173 -1.37 -1.48 -10.56
CA GLY A 173 -0.04 -0.88 -10.39
C GLY A 173 0.88 -1.80 -9.60
N VAL A 174 0.52 -2.09 -8.34
CA VAL A 174 1.37 -2.82 -7.41
C VAL A 174 1.54 -4.28 -7.83
N LEU A 175 0.47 -5.00 -8.18
CA LEU A 175 0.61 -6.42 -8.55
C LEU A 175 1.39 -6.62 -9.84
N VAL A 176 1.28 -5.74 -10.83
CA VAL A 176 2.10 -5.84 -12.05
C VAL A 176 3.55 -5.46 -11.76
N LEU A 177 3.78 -4.32 -11.11
CA LEU A 177 5.14 -3.80 -10.91
C LEU A 177 5.95 -4.58 -9.88
N PHE A 178 5.31 -5.08 -8.83
CA PHE A 178 5.99 -5.74 -7.72
C PHE A 178 5.64 -7.23 -7.56
N GLY A 179 4.53 -7.69 -8.14
CA GLY A 179 4.22 -9.12 -8.23
C GLY A 179 4.80 -9.74 -9.50
N LEU A 180 4.32 -9.28 -10.66
CA LEU A 180 4.60 -9.91 -11.95
C LEU A 180 6.02 -9.64 -12.44
N LEU A 181 6.46 -8.38 -12.43
CA LEU A 181 7.79 -8.00 -12.94
C LEU A 181 8.94 -8.64 -12.16
N PRO A 182 9.01 -8.61 -10.82
CA PRO A 182 10.12 -9.23 -10.09
C PRO A 182 10.12 -10.75 -10.24
N ALA A 183 8.93 -11.38 -10.32
CA ALA A 183 8.82 -12.80 -10.61
C ALA A 183 9.39 -13.12 -12.01
N ALA A 184 9.01 -12.36 -13.03
CA ALA A 184 9.53 -12.51 -14.38
C ALA A 184 11.05 -12.23 -14.47
N MET A 185 11.54 -11.19 -13.80
CA MET A 185 12.97 -10.86 -13.71
C MET A 185 13.75 -12.01 -13.06
N SER A 186 13.25 -12.57 -11.95
CA SER A 186 13.90 -13.70 -11.26
C SER A 186 13.86 -15.00 -12.06
N TRP A 187 12.83 -15.19 -12.90
CA TRP A 187 12.74 -16.33 -13.82
C TRP A 187 13.74 -16.18 -14.98
N SER A 188 13.81 -14.99 -15.57
CA SER A 188 14.78 -14.67 -16.62
C SER A 188 16.21 -14.82 -16.12
N ASP A 189 16.53 -14.28 -14.94
CA ASP A 189 17.88 -14.38 -14.33
C ASP A 189 18.30 -15.84 -14.05
N ARG A 190 17.35 -16.73 -13.71
CA ARG A 190 17.64 -18.14 -13.42
C ARG A 190 17.71 -19.05 -14.65
N TYR A 191 17.04 -18.69 -15.75
CA TYR A 191 16.85 -19.57 -16.91
C TYR A 191 17.34 -19.00 -18.25
N SER A 192 17.79 -17.74 -18.28
CA SER A 192 18.38 -17.14 -19.46
C SER A 192 19.90 -17.35 -19.45
N GLU A 193 20.42 -18.06 -20.45
CA GLU A 193 21.84 -18.44 -20.57
C GLU A 193 22.79 -17.27 -20.96
N SER A 194 22.39 -16.01 -20.78
CA SER A 194 23.19 -14.86 -21.20
C SER A 194 23.80 -14.08 -20.04
N THR A 195 25.11 -14.34 -19.84
CA THR A 195 26.15 -13.34 -19.54
C THR A 195 26.29 -12.84 -18.10
N GLN A 196 27.23 -13.47 -17.38
CA GLN A 196 28.10 -12.86 -16.35
C GLN A 196 27.41 -11.99 -15.28
N THR A 197 26.58 -12.57 -14.43
CA THR A 197 26.41 -12.06 -13.07
C THR A 197 27.32 -12.87 -12.13
N PRO A 198 28.13 -12.24 -11.27
CA PRO A 198 28.95 -12.97 -10.31
C PRO A 198 28.02 -13.83 -9.45
N ASN A 199 28.43 -15.07 -9.14
CA ASN A 199 27.72 -16.08 -8.34
C ASN A 199 27.10 -15.50 -7.04
N LEU A 200 25.95 -14.84 -7.15
CA LEU A 200 25.18 -14.38 -6.02
C LEU A 200 24.31 -15.56 -5.57
N PRO A 201 24.38 -15.95 -4.29
CA PRO A 201 23.52 -17.01 -3.79
C PRO A 201 22.05 -16.60 -4.01
N PRO A 202 21.18 -17.53 -4.42
CA PRO A 202 19.79 -17.22 -4.72
C PRO A 202 19.08 -16.64 -3.49
N LEU A 203 18.66 -15.36 -3.56
CA LEU A 203 18.00 -14.67 -2.44
C LEU A 203 16.67 -15.31 -2.03
N VAL A 204 15.91 -15.82 -3.00
CA VAL A 204 14.65 -16.52 -2.75
C VAL A 204 14.86 -18.04 -2.74
N PRO A 205 14.64 -18.71 -1.59
CA PRO A 205 14.61 -20.17 -1.53
C PRO A 205 13.35 -20.68 -2.25
N GLY A 206 13.46 -21.79 -2.99
CA GLY A 206 12.29 -22.51 -3.52
C GLY A 206 12.20 -22.72 -5.04
N GLY A 207 13.24 -22.37 -5.81
CA GLY A 207 13.38 -22.78 -7.22
C GLY A 207 12.20 -22.34 -8.12
N LYS A 208 11.89 -23.15 -9.15
CA LYS A 208 10.80 -22.87 -10.13
C LYS A 208 9.43 -22.75 -9.49
N ILE A 209 9.17 -23.52 -8.42
CA ILE A 209 7.83 -23.68 -7.83
C ILE A 209 7.40 -22.38 -7.15
N THR A 210 8.24 -21.79 -6.31
CA THR A 210 7.90 -20.56 -5.60
C THR A 210 7.71 -19.38 -6.54
N ILE A 211 8.54 -19.25 -7.57
CA ILE A 211 8.42 -18.18 -8.58
C ILE A 211 7.13 -18.35 -9.39
N SER A 212 6.82 -19.58 -9.81
CA SER A 212 5.60 -19.86 -10.56
C SER A 212 4.33 -19.69 -9.71
N LEU A 213 4.41 -19.93 -8.40
CA LEU A 213 3.30 -19.73 -7.47
C LEU A 213 3.07 -18.24 -7.19
N VAL A 214 4.12 -17.44 -7.03
CA VAL A 214 4.02 -15.98 -6.91
C VAL A 214 3.48 -15.35 -8.19
N PHE A 215 4.02 -15.76 -9.34
CA PHE A 215 3.54 -15.30 -10.65
C PHE A 215 2.08 -15.70 -10.89
N GLY A 216 1.74 -16.96 -10.60
CA GLY A 216 0.38 -17.48 -10.74
C GLY A 216 -0.60 -16.83 -9.77
N GLY A 217 -0.20 -16.58 -8.52
CA GLY A 217 -1.02 -15.89 -7.52
C GLY A 217 -1.29 -14.44 -7.90
N ALA A 218 -0.26 -13.69 -8.31
CA ALA A 218 -0.41 -12.32 -8.78
C ALA A 218 -1.29 -12.26 -10.05
N ALA A 219 -1.05 -13.16 -11.01
CA ALA A 219 -1.86 -13.24 -12.22
C ALA A 219 -3.31 -13.66 -11.93
N PHE A 220 -3.53 -14.57 -10.98
CA PHE A 220 -4.87 -15.00 -10.57
C PHE A 220 -5.65 -13.87 -9.92
N VAL A 221 -5.03 -13.09 -9.04
CA VAL A 221 -5.69 -11.92 -8.41
C VAL A 221 -6.04 -10.86 -9.46
N ILE A 222 -5.13 -10.56 -10.39
CA ILE A 222 -5.44 -9.62 -11.49
C ILE A 222 -6.58 -10.17 -12.35
N LEU A 223 -6.58 -11.48 -12.65
CA LEU A 223 -7.61 -12.10 -13.48
C LEU A 223 -8.97 -12.15 -12.76
N SER A 224 -9.00 -12.42 -11.45
CA SER A 224 -10.23 -12.41 -10.66
C SER A 224 -10.82 -11.01 -10.62
N GLU A 225 -10.00 -9.98 -10.40
CA GLU A 225 -10.48 -8.60 -10.37
C GLU A 225 -11.00 -8.13 -11.73
N ILE A 226 -10.33 -8.54 -12.83
CA ILE A 226 -10.80 -8.26 -14.19
C ILE A 226 -12.15 -8.95 -14.44
N VAL A 227 -12.31 -10.20 -14.03
CA VAL A 227 -13.57 -10.96 -14.21
C VAL A 227 -14.69 -10.34 -13.38
N GLU A 228 -14.42 -9.90 -12.16
CA GLU A 228 -15.40 -9.25 -11.27
C GLU A 228 -15.82 -7.88 -11.83
N ASN A 229 -14.87 -7.08 -12.30
CA ASN A 229 -15.15 -5.78 -12.92
C ASN A 229 -15.96 -5.91 -14.24
N PHE A 230 -15.74 -7.01 -15.00
CA PHE A 230 -16.55 -7.35 -16.17
C PHE A 230 -17.93 -7.92 -15.83
N ALA A 231 -18.10 -8.57 -14.67
CA ALA A 231 -19.38 -9.12 -14.22
C ALA A 231 -20.33 -8.03 -13.65
N HIS A 232 -19.76 -6.89 -13.21
CA HIS A 232 -20.50 -5.74 -12.68
C HIS A 232 -20.75 -4.61 -13.70
N THR A 233 -20.37 -4.79 -14.97
CA THR A 233 -20.72 -3.90 -16.10
C THR A 233 -21.93 -4.43 -16.86
#